data_AF-A0A931I7Y1-F1
#
_entry.id   AF-A0A931I7Y1-F1
#
_cell.length_a   1.000
_cell.length_b   1.000
_cell.length_c   1.000
_cell.angle_alpha   90.00
_cell.angle_beta   90.00
_cell.angle_gamma   90.00
#
_symmetry.space_group_name_H-M   'P 1'
#
loop_
_entity.id
_entity.type
_entity.pdbx_description
1 polymer ?
#
loop_
_entity_poly.entity_id
_entity_poly.type
_entity_poly.pdbx_seq_one_letter_code
_entity_poly.pdbx_strand_id
1 'polypeptide(L)'
;MNTPSPETADQLLDREITRELRRWKIGTFNYGVTYYVSRTVLIVASATVAAGNNLHGGAGEWILRWVPLLSVLVAILAAFDTWLKPLQKWRGFMTSRDSLADLAISYAQDGDRDTVRRELARLRQSHRDTNIF
;
A
#
# COMPACT_ATOMS: atom_id res chain seq x y z
N MET A 1 20.29 -22.08 -31.79
CA MET A 1 19.30 -22.29 -30.70
C MET A 1 20.04 -22.06 -29.39
N ASN A 2 19.83 -20.91 -28.73
CA ASN A 2 20.37 -20.66 -27.38
C ASN A 2 19.46 -21.38 -26.38
N THR A 3 19.89 -22.55 -25.89
CA THR A 3 19.30 -23.15 -24.69
C THR A 3 19.62 -22.24 -23.51
N PRO A 4 18.63 -21.80 -22.71
CA PRO A 4 18.92 -21.05 -21.50
C PRO A 4 19.78 -21.92 -20.58
N SER A 5 20.93 -21.38 -20.15
CA SER A 5 21.77 -21.98 -19.11
C SER A 5 20.90 -22.34 -17.90
N PRO A 6 21.11 -23.48 -17.23
CA PRO A 6 20.42 -23.77 -15.99
C PRO A 6 20.67 -22.61 -15.01
N GLU A 7 19.59 -21.93 -14.60
CA GLU A 7 19.65 -20.90 -13.57
C GLU A 7 20.19 -21.55 -12.30
N THR A 8 21.28 -21.02 -11.74
CA THR A 8 21.81 -21.54 -10.48
C THR A 8 20.81 -21.24 -9.36
N ALA A 9 20.80 -22.06 -8.32
CA ALA A 9 19.90 -21.84 -7.19
C ALA A 9 20.11 -20.48 -6.47
N ASP A 10 21.23 -19.79 -6.68
CA ASP A 10 21.42 -18.38 -6.31
C ASP A 10 20.54 -17.45 -7.15
N GLN A 11 20.57 -17.59 -8.48
CA GLN A 11 19.83 -16.73 -9.39
C GLN A 11 18.32 -16.85 -9.16
N LEU A 12 17.86 -18.05 -8.82
CA LEU A 12 16.45 -18.28 -8.44
C LEU A 12 16.08 -17.57 -7.13
N LEU A 13 16.95 -17.63 -6.12
CA LEU A 13 16.72 -16.99 -4.83
C LEU A 13 16.76 -15.46 -4.92
N ASP A 14 17.75 -14.92 -5.64
CA ASP A 14 17.87 -13.47 -5.89
C ASP A 14 16.63 -12.92 -6.62
N ARG A 15 16.15 -13.64 -7.63
CA ARG A 15 14.94 -13.29 -8.38
C ARG A 15 13.69 -13.36 -7.50
N GLU A 16 13.62 -14.32 -6.59
CA GLU A 16 12.52 -14.46 -5.64
C GLU A 16 12.48 -13.28 -4.66
N ILE A 17 13.61 -12.95 -4.04
CA ILE A 17 13.75 -11.80 -3.12
C ILE A 17 13.40 -10.50 -3.83
N THR A 18 13.94 -10.28 -5.03
CA THR A 18 13.71 -9.07 -5.83
C THR A 18 12.23 -8.92 -6.22
N ARG A 19 11.56 -10.02 -6.60
CA ARG A 19 10.13 -10.02 -6.93
C ARG A 19 9.27 -9.67 -5.72
N GLU A 20 9.56 -10.23 -4.56
CA GLU A 20 8.81 -9.92 -3.34
C GLU A 20 9.04 -8.48 -2.89
N LEU A 21 10.28 -8.01 -2.92
CA LEU A 21 10.63 -6.64 -2.56
C LEU A 21 9.90 -5.62 -3.46
N ARG A 22 9.81 -5.90 -4.77
CA ARG A 22 9.00 -5.09 -5.70
C ARG A 22 7.52 -5.15 -5.36
N ARG A 23 6.97 -6.34 -5.08
CA ARG A 23 5.55 -6.50 -4.73
C ARG A 23 5.20 -5.75 -3.45
N TRP A 24 6.03 -5.85 -2.41
CA TRP A 24 5.80 -5.16 -1.14
C TRP A 24 5.96 -3.64 -1.29
N LYS A 25 6.94 -3.16 -2.06
CA LYS A 25 7.06 -1.73 -2.43
C LYS A 25 5.80 -1.18 -3.10
N ILE A 26 5.29 -1.91 -4.10
CA ILE A 26 4.06 -1.50 -4.81
C ILE A 26 2.86 -1.54 -3.85
N GLY A 27 2.74 -2.56 -3.02
CA GLY A 27 1.68 -2.67 -2.02
C GLY A 27 1.67 -1.50 -1.03
N THR A 28 2.83 -1.17 -0.45
CA THR A 28 2.97 -0.04 0.48
C THR A 28 2.68 1.31 -0.20
N PHE A 29 3.14 1.48 -1.45
CA PHE A 29 2.87 2.70 -2.22
C PHE A 29 1.38 2.83 -2.55
N ASN A 30 0.77 1.80 -3.10
CA ASN A 30 -0.65 1.81 -3.44
C ASN A 30 -1.53 2.01 -2.21
N TYR A 31 -1.19 1.38 -1.08
CA TYR A 31 -1.93 1.58 0.17
C TYR A 31 -1.83 3.04 0.63
N GLY A 32 -0.62 3.61 0.65
CA GLY A 32 -0.40 5.01 1.01
C GLY A 32 -1.14 5.97 0.08
N VAL A 33 -0.96 5.82 -1.23
CA VAL A 33 -1.60 6.66 -2.26
C VAL A 33 -3.12 6.55 -2.17
N THR A 34 -3.68 5.34 -2.16
CA THR A 34 -5.13 5.15 -2.10
C THR A 34 -5.71 5.82 -0.86
N TYR A 35 -5.05 5.66 0.29
CA TYR A 35 -5.48 6.25 1.55
C TYR A 35 -5.43 7.79 1.53
N TYR A 36 -4.32 8.39 1.09
CA TYR A 36 -4.22 9.86 1.05
C TYR A 36 -5.12 10.47 -0.02
N VAL A 37 -5.23 9.84 -1.20
CA VAL A 37 -6.14 10.28 -2.26
C VAL A 37 -7.58 10.18 -1.80
N SER A 38 -8.00 9.06 -1.19
CA SER A 38 -9.36 8.93 -0.66
C SER A 38 -9.65 10.00 0.38
N ARG A 39 -8.68 10.29 1.26
CA ARG A 39 -8.81 11.32 2.30
C ARG A 39 -8.90 12.73 1.71
N THR A 40 -8.10 13.07 0.71
CA THR A 40 -8.19 14.36 0.01
C THR A 40 -9.53 14.52 -0.70
N VAL A 41 -10.01 13.47 -1.40
CA VAL A 41 -11.34 13.47 -2.04
C VAL A 41 -12.43 13.69 -1.00
N LEU A 42 -12.32 13.05 0.16
CA LEU A 42 -13.27 13.17 1.27
C LEU A 42 -13.31 14.60 1.83
N ILE A 43 -12.15 15.23 2.00
CA ILE A 43 -12.05 16.63 2.45
C ILE A 43 -12.70 17.57 1.41
N VAL A 44 -12.36 17.40 0.14
CA VAL A 44 -12.91 18.24 -0.95
C VAL A 44 -14.43 18.06 -1.07
N ALA A 45 -14.91 16.83 -1.01
CA ALA A 45 -16.33 16.51 -1.03
C ALA A 45 -17.06 17.12 0.18
N SER A 46 -16.48 17.02 1.38
CA SER A 46 -17.04 17.59 2.60
C SER A 46 -17.10 19.12 2.54
N ALA A 47 -16.04 19.76 2.05
CA ALA A 47 -15.99 21.21 1.85
C ALA A 47 -17.03 21.67 0.81
N THR A 48 -17.23 20.89 -0.25
CA THR A 48 -18.23 21.15 -1.29
C THR A 48 -19.65 21.07 -0.73
N VAL A 49 -19.95 20.04 0.09
CA VAL A 49 -21.24 19.89 0.77
C VAL A 49 -21.47 21.07 1.72
N ALA A 50 -20.47 21.45 2.52
CA ALA A 50 -20.57 22.56 3.47
C ALA A 50 -20.74 23.92 2.78
N ALA A 51 -20.09 24.12 1.62
CA ALA A 51 -20.20 25.34 0.83
C ALA A 51 -21.51 25.43 0.01
N GLY A 52 -22.35 24.39 0.02
CA GLY A 52 -23.52 24.29 -0.85
C GLY A 52 -24.55 25.43 -0.69
N ASN A 53 -24.71 25.97 0.51
CA ASN A 53 -25.57 27.13 0.75
C ASN A 53 -24.94 28.46 0.27
N ASN A 54 -23.61 28.55 0.22
CA ASN A 54 -22.88 29.74 -0.26
C ASN A 54 -22.68 29.73 -1.79
N LEU A 55 -22.89 28.59 -2.46
CA LEU A 55 -22.79 28.43 -3.92
C LEU A 55 -24.12 28.62 -4.65
N HIS A 56 -25.23 28.80 -3.91
CA HIS A 56 -26.54 29.10 -4.49
C HIS A 56 -26.50 30.47 -5.20
N GLY A 57 -26.71 30.46 -6.52
CA GLY A 57 -26.76 31.68 -7.36
C GLY A 57 -25.54 31.95 -8.26
N GLY A 58 -24.52 31.08 -8.27
CA GLY A 58 -23.33 31.22 -9.13
C GLY A 58 -23.08 30.01 -10.04
N ALA A 59 -22.01 30.03 -10.85
CA ALA A 59 -21.62 28.99 -11.81
C ALA A 59 -21.41 27.56 -11.24
N GLY A 60 -21.49 27.40 -9.91
CA GLY A 60 -21.36 26.12 -9.18
C GLY A 60 -22.66 25.33 -9.01
N GLU A 61 -23.79 25.75 -9.57
CA GLU A 61 -25.10 25.10 -9.38
C GLU A 61 -25.10 23.61 -9.83
N TRP A 62 -24.31 23.28 -10.85
CA TRP A 62 -24.14 21.89 -11.31
C TRP A 62 -23.52 20.99 -10.23
N ILE A 63 -22.65 21.53 -9.39
CA ILE A 63 -21.99 20.80 -8.30
C ILE A 63 -22.99 20.52 -7.16
N LEU A 64 -23.96 21.43 -6.92
CA LEU A 64 -25.00 21.26 -5.90
C LEU A 64 -25.86 20.02 -6.13
N ARG A 65 -26.06 19.62 -7.40
CA ARG A 65 -26.80 18.40 -7.76
C ARG A 65 -26.14 17.12 -7.24
N TRP A 66 -24.83 17.13 -7.06
CA TRP A 66 -24.03 15.98 -6.62
C TRP A 66 -23.84 15.93 -5.10
N VAL A 67 -24.20 16.99 -4.37
CA VAL A 67 -24.04 17.12 -2.91
C VAL A 67 -24.61 15.92 -2.11
N PRO A 68 -25.81 15.39 -2.42
CA PRO A 68 -26.34 14.22 -1.70
C PRO A 68 -25.55 12.94 -1.95
N LEU A 69 -24.99 12.77 -3.16
CA LEU A 69 -24.14 11.62 -3.47
C LEU A 69 -22.78 11.74 -2.77
N LEU A 70 -22.20 12.95 -2.79
CA LEU A 70 -20.93 13.27 -2.15
C LEU A 70 -20.97 13.08 -0.63
N SER A 71 -22.08 13.42 0.04
CA SER A 71 -22.23 13.24 1.48
C SER A 71 -22.27 11.76 1.89
N VAL A 72 -22.94 10.90 1.12
CA VAL A 72 -22.93 9.45 1.32
C VAL A 72 -21.52 8.89 1.11
N LEU A 73 -20.83 9.35 0.06
CA LEU A 73 -19.46 8.94 -0.24
C LEU A 73 -18.49 9.35 0.88
N VAL A 74 -18.64 10.56 1.42
CA VAL A 74 -17.91 11.08 2.58
C VAL A 74 -18.14 10.20 3.81
N ALA A 75 -19.39 9.86 4.12
CA ALA A 75 -19.72 9.03 5.29
C ALA A 75 -19.12 7.63 5.18
N ILE A 76 -19.20 7.00 4.00
CA ILE A 76 -18.61 5.69 3.73
C ILE A 76 -17.08 5.75 3.92
N LEU A 77 -16.41 6.73 3.31
CA LEU A 77 -14.96 6.85 3.41
C LEU A 77 -14.50 7.20 4.84
N ALA A 78 -15.28 7.97 5.60
CA ALA A 78 -14.97 8.31 6.99
C ALA A 78 -15.12 7.09 7.91
N ALA A 79 -16.10 6.23 7.64
CA ALA A 79 -16.23 4.94 8.30
C ALA A 79 -15.02 4.04 8.00
N PHE A 80 -14.52 4.03 6.75
CA PHE A 80 -13.27 3.32 6.43
C PHE A 80 -12.04 3.91 7.14
N ASP A 81 -11.91 5.25 7.21
CA ASP A 81 -10.78 5.93 7.88
C ASP A 81 -10.69 5.57 9.37
N THR A 82 -11.85 5.55 10.05
CA THR A 82 -11.96 5.18 11.47
C THR A 82 -11.75 3.69 11.71
N TRP A 83 -12.19 2.82 10.79
CA TRP A 83 -12.06 1.37 10.97
C TRP A 83 -10.66 0.83 10.67
N LEU A 84 -9.94 1.43 9.71
CA LEU A 84 -8.69 0.85 9.19
C LEU A 84 -7.42 1.10 10.03
N LYS A 85 -7.46 1.89 11.11
CA LYS A 85 -6.26 2.37 11.87
C LYS A 85 -5.03 2.53 10.95
N PRO A 86 -5.17 3.35 9.89
CA PRO A 86 -4.34 3.29 8.68
C PRO A 86 -2.84 3.52 8.97
N LEU A 87 -2.54 4.32 10.00
CA LEU A 87 -1.17 4.63 10.41
C LEU A 87 -0.41 3.39 10.97
N GLN A 88 -1.10 2.54 11.73
CA GLN A 88 -0.50 1.36 12.35
C GLN A 88 -0.22 0.28 11.30
N LYS A 89 -1.19 0.05 10.40
CA LYS A 89 -1.04 -0.90 9.29
C LYS A 89 0.04 -0.47 8.31
N TRP A 90 0.08 0.83 7.96
CA TRP A 90 1.09 1.36 7.06
C TRP A 90 2.50 1.26 7.65
N ARG A 91 2.67 1.47 8.96
CA ARG A 91 3.93 1.17 9.67
C ARG A 91 4.29 -0.31 9.56
N GLY A 92 3.36 -1.23 9.79
CA GLY A 92 3.60 -2.67 9.64
C GLY A 92 4.12 -3.06 8.26
N PHE A 93 3.50 -2.53 7.20
CA PHE A 93 3.97 -2.74 5.82
C PHE A 93 5.36 -2.14 5.55
N MET A 94 5.67 -0.96 6.10
CA MET A 94 7.00 -0.37 5.96
C MET A 94 8.06 -1.18 6.70
N THR A 95 7.78 -1.61 7.93
CA THR A 95 8.70 -2.46 8.69
C THR A 95 9.00 -3.76 7.95
N SER A 96 7.99 -4.47 7.45
CA SER A 96 8.21 -5.70 6.69
C SER A 96 9.02 -5.46 5.42
N ARG A 97 8.73 -4.38 4.68
CA ARG A 97 9.49 -3.99 3.48
C ARG A 97 10.96 -3.72 3.79
N ASP A 98 11.23 -2.98 4.85
CA ASP A 98 12.58 -2.57 5.21
C ASP A 98 13.38 -3.80 5.69
N SER A 99 12.78 -4.68 6.51
CA SER A 99 13.42 -5.95 6.89
C SER A 99 13.72 -6.86 5.69
N LEU A 100 12.87 -6.88 4.65
CA LEU A 100 13.14 -7.62 3.42
C LEU A 100 14.27 -6.98 2.59
N ALA A 101 14.38 -5.65 2.60
CA ALA A 101 15.48 -4.95 1.96
C ALA A 101 16.82 -5.21 2.68
N ASP A 102 16.81 -5.22 4.01
CA ASP A 102 17.98 -5.56 4.82
C ASP A 102 18.44 -7.01 4.55
N LEU A 103 17.49 -7.94 4.44
CA LEU A 103 17.79 -9.33 4.07
C LEU A 103 18.41 -9.44 2.66
N ALA A 104 17.92 -8.66 1.70
CA ALA A 104 18.47 -8.63 0.34
C ALA A 104 19.92 -8.09 0.32
N ILE A 105 20.20 -7.04 1.10
CA ILE A 105 21.55 -6.48 1.24
C ILE A 105 22.49 -7.50 1.91
N SER A 106 22.03 -8.16 2.98
CA SER A 106 22.81 -9.20 3.67
C SER A 106 23.14 -10.38 2.75
N TYR A 107 22.18 -10.82 1.93
CA TYR A 107 22.41 -11.88 0.94
C TYR A 107 23.45 -11.48 -0.11
N ALA A 108 23.38 -10.25 -0.62
CA ALA A 108 24.31 -9.74 -1.63
C ALA A 108 25.75 -9.57 -1.11
N GLN A 109 25.95 -9.43 0.21
CA GLN A 109 27.27 -9.20 0.79
C GLN A 109 28.02 -10.50 1.13
N ASP A 110 27.35 -11.51 1.73
CA ASP A 110 27.94 -12.84 1.98
C ASP A 110 26.94 -13.83 2.61
N GLY A 111 25.64 -13.68 2.34
CA GLY A 111 24.60 -14.40 3.07
C GLY A 111 24.51 -15.88 2.69
N ASP A 112 24.59 -16.77 3.70
CA ASP A 112 24.29 -18.20 3.53
C ASP A 112 22.85 -18.42 3.05
N ARG A 113 22.68 -19.18 1.96
CA ARG A 113 21.39 -19.42 1.30
C ARG A 113 20.34 -20.01 2.23
N ASP A 114 20.73 -20.99 3.04
CA ASP A 114 19.78 -21.69 3.90
C ASP A 114 19.32 -20.78 5.05
N THR A 115 20.18 -19.89 5.50
CA THR A 115 19.84 -18.83 6.45
C THR A 115 18.92 -17.79 5.81
N VAL A 116 19.20 -17.34 4.59
CA VAL A 116 18.36 -16.37 3.87
C VAL A 116 16.98 -16.92 3.55
N ARG A 117 16.88 -18.20 3.15
CA ARG A 117 15.57 -18.85 2.92
C ARG A 117 14.72 -18.95 4.18
N ARG A 118 15.33 -19.31 5.32
CA ARG A 118 14.64 -19.37 6.61
C ARG A 118 14.13 -18.00 7.03
N GLU A 119 14.96 -16.97 6.88
CA GLU A 119 14.56 -15.61 7.25
C GLU A 119 13.52 -15.04 6.29
N LEU A 120 13.60 -15.34 4.99
CA LEU A 120 12.57 -14.99 4.02
C LEU A 120 11.21 -15.63 4.37
N ALA A 121 11.19 -16.91 4.74
CA ALA A 121 9.98 -17.60 5.17
C ALA A 121 9.41 -16.98 6.46
N ARG A 122 10.27 -16.61 7.41
CA ARG A 122 9.88 -15.92 8.63
C ARG A 122 9.29 -14.53 8.35
N LEU A 123 9.91 -13.75 7.46
CA LEU A 123 9.42 -12.44 7.05
C LEU A 123 8.07 -12.54 6.33
N ARG A 124 7.88 -13.55 5.47
CA ARG A 124 6.57 -13.84 4.87
C ARG A 124 5.51 -14.16 5.91
N GLN A 125 5.86 -14.94 6.92
CA GLN A 125 4.94 -15.28 8.00
C GLN A 125 4.57 -14.04 8.82
N SER A 126 5.56 -13.27 9.26
CA SER A 126 5.33 -12.02 10.02
C SER A 126 4.55 -10.98 9.22
N HIS A 127 4.85 -10.81 7.93
CA HIS A 127 4.08 -9.93 7.05
C HIS A 127 2.63 -10.41 6.95
N ARG A 128 2.37 -11.72 6.91
CA ARG A 128 1.01 -12.26 6.90
C ARG A 128 0.29 -11.99 8.22
N ASP A 129 0.93 -12.30 9.34
CA ASP A 129 0.31 -12.15 10.67
C ASP A 129 0.05 -10.68 11.04
N THR A 130 0.89 -9.75 10.54
CA THR A 130 0.81 -8.32 10.89
C THR A 130 0.01 -7.50 9.87
N ASN A 131 -0.01 -7.91 8.59
CA ASN A 131 -0.58 -7.10 7.51
C ASN A 131 -1.81 -7.72 6.82
N ILE A 132 -2.25 -8.94 7.19
CA ILE A 132 -3.54 -9.51 6.76
C ILE A 132 -4.65 -9.01 7.69
N PHE A 133 -5.81 -8.73 7.08
CA PHE A 133 -7.10 -8.56 7.77
C PHE A 133 -7.91 -9.83 7.50
#